data_AF-A0A6P4CYG4-F1
#
_entry.id   AF-A0A6P4CYG4-F1
#
_cell.length_a   1.000
_cell.length_b   1.000
_cell.length_c   1.000
_cell.angle_alpha   90.00
_cell.angle_beta   90.00
_cell.angle_gamma   90.00
#
_symmetry.space_group_name_H-M   'P 1'
#
loop_
_entity.id
_entity.type
_entity.pdbx_description
1 polymer ?
#
loop_
_entity_poly.entity_id
_entity_poly.type
_entity_poly.pdbx_seq_one_letter_code
_entity_poly.pdbx_strand_id
1 'polypeptide(L)'
;MKIFVQAVDYRLWKIILEGPQFPTGTSAEGVVTLTLEASWAEEDRKKVELNAKAVNLLNCAISFEEYRRVSRCTTAKEIWDKLQITHEGTTIVKKTRTDMLNREYEMFAMKESPLMKCLKYSTTSLLA
;
A
#
# COMPACT_ATOMS: atom_id res chain seq x y z
N MET A 1 4.80 -9.19 -7.94
CA MET A 1 5.55 -10.00 -6.97
C MET A 1 4.70 -10.99 -6.17
N LYS A 2 3.42 -10.69 -5.86
CA LYS A 2 2.51 -11.57 -5.09
C LYS A 2 2.55 -13.06 -5.47
N ILE A 3 2.32 -13.39 -6.75
CA ILE A 3 2.23 -14.79 -7.22
C ILE A 3 3.52 -15.57 -6.91
N PHE A 4 4.68 -14.96 -7.18
CA PHE A 4 5.98 -15.57 -6.92
C PHE A 4 6.21 -15.85 -5.44
N VAL A 5 5.98 -14.86 -4.57
CA VAL A 5 6.17 -15.03 -3.11
C VAL A 5 5.23 -16.10 -2.56
N GLN A 6 3.97 -16.10 -3.00
CA GLN A 6 2.99 -17.11 -2.57
C GLN A 6 3.37 -18.53 -3.00
N ALA A 7 4.00 -18.69 -4.17
CA ALA A 7 4.50 -19.97 -4.64
C ALA A 7 5.72 -20.46 -3.84
N VAL A 8 6.57 -19.55 -3.35
CA VAL A 8 7.71 -19.89 -2.49
C VAL A 8 7.24 -20.30 -1.09
N ASP A 9 6.48 -19.44 -0.42
CA ASP A 9 5.84 -19.73 0.87
C ASP A 9 4.78 -18.66 1.16
N TYR A 10 3.52 -19.09 1.29
CA TYR A 10 2.41 -18.19 1.58
C TYR A 10 2.61 -17.39 2.89
N ARG A 11 3.32 -17.95 3.88
CA ARG A 11 3.62 -17.27 5.14
C ARG A 11 4.52 -16.04 4.94
N LEU A 12 5.43 -16.08 3.97
CA LEU A 12 6.25 -14.92 3.61
C LEU A 12 5.38 -13.78 3.06
N TRP A 13 4.39 -14.12 2.21
CA TRP A 13 3.44 -13.15 1.70
C TRP A 13 2.63 -12.50 2.84
N LYS A 14 2.21 -13.30 3.82
CA LYS A 14 1.50 -12.78 5.00
C LYS A 14 2.36 -11.79 5.81
N ILE A 15 3.61 -12.15 6.10
CA ILE A 15 4.57 -11.26 6.80
C ILE A 15 4.83 -9.97 6.02
N ILE A 16 4.94 -10.04 4.69
CA ILE A 16 5.13 -8.85 3.84
C ILE A 16 3.95 -7.90 3.92
N LEU A 17 2.72 -8.41 4.02
CA LEU A 17 1.51 -7.59 4.06
C LEU A 17 1.20 -7.04 5.46
N GLU A 18 1.31 -7.86 6.48
CA GLU A 18 0.89 -7.55 7.85
C GLU A 18 2.04 -6.97 8.70
N GLY A 19 3.28 -7.24 8.30
CA GLY A 19 4.47 -6.98 9.10
C GLY A 19 4.77 -8.08 10.11
N PRO A 20 6.04 -8.19 10.55
CA PRO A 20 6.38 -9.07 11.66
C PRO A 20 5.69 -8.61 12.94
N GLN A 21 4.92 -9.51 13.55
CA GLN A 21 4.52 -9.35 14.95
C GLN A 21 5.70 -9.73 15.84
N PHE A 22 6.62 -8.80 16.04
CA PHE A 22 7.74 -9.03 16.95
C PHE A 22 7.22 -9.16 18.39
N PRO A 23 7.79 -10.07 19.20
CA PRO A 23 7.34 -10.29 20.56
C PRO A 23 7.68 -9.06 21.40
N THR A 24 6.67 -8.26 21.67
CA THR A 24 6.80 -7.02 22.40
C THR A 24 6.40 -7.24 23.85
N GLY A 25 7.28 -6.85 24.76
CA GLY A 25 7.05 -6.90 26.20
C GLY A 25 6.72 -5.49 26.67
N THR A 26 5.79 -5.38 27.62
CA THR A 26 5.59 -4.12 28.34
C THR A 26 6.58 -4.12 29.51
N SER A 27 7.55 -3.21 29.49
CA SER A 27 8.41 -2.94 30.65
C SER A 27 7.54 -2.44 31.82
N ALA A 28 8.03 -2.59 33.06
CA ALA A 28 7.38 -2.06 34.27
C ALA A 28 7.08 -0.55 34.20
N GLU A 29 7.71 0.17 33.28
CA GLU A 29 7.54 1.61 33.03
C GLU A 29 6.50 1.92 31.94
N GLY A 30 5.78 0.91 31.43
CA GLY A 30 4.80 1.07 30.34
C GLY A 30 5.42 1.24 28.95
N VAL A 31 6.75 1.18 28.84
CA VAL A 31 7.46 1.24 27.55
C VAL A 31 7.36 -0.13 26.87
N VAL A 32 6.79 -0.14 25.67
CA VAL A 32 6.72 -1.33 24.82
C VAL A 32 8.08 -1.54 24.17
N THR A 33 8.84 -2.52 24.66
CA THR A 33 10.17 -2.88 24.14
C THR A 33 10.17 -4.29 23.55
N LEU A 34 11.07 -4.55 22.60
CA LEU A 34 11.31 -5.90 22.14
C LEU A 34 11.76 -6.74 23.35
N THR A 35 11.06 -7.86 23.58
CA THR A 35 11.49 -8.80 24.63
C THR A 35 12.86 -9.36 24.29
N LEU A 36 13.64 -9.71 25.31
CA LEU A 36 14.96 -10.32 25.12
C LEU A 36 14.81 -11.62 24.33
N GLU A 37 15.61 -11.85 23.29
CA GLU A 37 15.53 -13.04 22.41
C GLU A 37 15.58 -14.37 23.18
N ALA A 38 16.26 -14.39 24.32
CA ALA A 38 16.34 -15.54 25.22
C ALA A 38 14.98 -15.97 25.79
N SER A 39 14.01 -15.05 25.87
CA SER A 39 12.66 -15.28 26.39
C SER A 39 11.63 -15.61 25.30
N TRP A 40 12.02 -15.58 24.02
CA TRP A 40 11.08 -15.81 22.92
C TRP A 40 10.64 -17.27 22.86
N ALA A 41 9.34 -17.46 22.68
CA ALA A 41 8.78 -18.74 22.29
C ALA A 41 9.28 -19.17 20.90
N GLU A 42 9.19 -20.46 20.60
CA GLU A 42 9.62 -21.00 19.31
C GLU A 42 8.80 -20.40 18.14
N GLU A 43 7.50 -20.15 18.37
CA GLU A 43 6.61 -19.50 17.41
C GLU A 43 7.06 -18.08 17.08
N ASP A 44 7.60 -17.37 18.06
CA ASP A 44 8.04 -16.00 17.94
C ASP A 44 9.36 -15.90 17.18
N ARG A 45 10.31 -16.80 17.48
CA ARG A 45 11.55 -16.96 16.69
C ARG A 45 11.24 -17.24 15.23
N LYS A 46 10.30 -18.14 14.95
CA LYS A 46 9.86 -18.46 13.58
C LYS A 46 9.32 -17.23 12.83
N LYS A 47 8.58 -16.32 13.49
CA LYS A 47 8.10 -15.08 12.84
C LYS A 47 9.27 -14.17 12.46
N VAL A 48 10.27 -14.04 13.33
CA VAL A 48 11.47 -13.24 13.05
C VAL A 48 12.29 -13.82 11.90
N GLU A 49 12.47 -15.14 11.89
CA GLU A 49 13.12 -15.85 10.77
C GLU A 49 12.37 -15.65 9.45
N LEU A 50 11.04 -15.74 9.46
CA LEU A 50 10.23 -15.50 8.28
C LEU A 50 10.37 -14.06 7.78
N ASN A 51 10.43 -13.07 8.67
CA ASN A 51 10.71 -11.68 8.28
C ASN A 51 12.11 -11.53 7.67
N ALA A 52 13.14 -12.13 8.27
CA ALA A 52 14.50 -12.08 7.70
C ALA A 52 14.55 -12.71 6.29
N LYS A 53 13.88 -13.85 6.10
CA LYS A 53 13.74 -14.50 4.77
C LYS A 53 13.00 -13.61 3.78
N ALA A 54 11.90 -12.97 4.20
CA ALA A 54 11.13 -12.08 3.36
C ALA A 54 11.93 -10.83 2.96
N VAL A 55 12.67 -10.22 3.90
CA VAL A 55 13.57 -9.09 3.62
C VAL A 55 14.63 -9.48 2.60
N ASN A 56 15.29 -10.62 2.80
CA ASN A 56 16.29 -11.11 1.84
C ASN A 56 15.69 -11.34 0.46
N LEU A 57 14.52 -12.00 0.39
CA LEU A 57 13.84 -12.26 -0.88
C LEU A 57 13.47 -10.96 -1.62
N LEU A 58 12.98 -9.95 -0.90
CA LEU A 58 12.69 -8.63 -1.47
C LEU A 58 13.95 -7.95 -1.98
N ASN A 59 15.03 -7.93 -1.20
CA ASN A 59 16.30 -7.32 -1.59
C ASN A 59 16.92 -7.98 -2.83
N CYS A 60 16.78 -9.30 -2.98
CA CYS A 60 17.22 -10.02 -4.17
C CYS A 60 16.35 -9.74 -5.41
N ALA A 61 15.08 -9.35 -5.22
CA ALA A 61 14.14 -9.13 -6.31
C ALA A 61 14.17 -7.69 -6.87
N ILE A 62 14.74 -6.73 -6.13
CA ILE A 62 14.76 -5.32 -6.49
C ILE A 62 16.10 -4.88 -7.07
N SER A 63 16.10 -3.77 -7.81
CA SER A 63 17.33 -3.18 -8.36
C SER A 63 18.19 -2.53 -7.26
N PHE A 64 19.46 -2.28 -7.57
CA PHE A 64 20.38 -1.60 -6.65
C PHE A 64 19.89 -0.18 -6.25
N GLU A 65 19.24 0.54 -7.17
CA GLU A 65 18.69 1.87 -6.90
C GLU A 65 17.54 1.81 -5.89
N GLU A 66 16.62 0.85 -6.07
CA GLU A 66 15.51 0.65 -5.13
C GLU A 66 16.04 0.14 -3.78
N TYR A 67 17.01 -0.78 -3.78
CA TYR A 67 17.70 -1.23 -2.58
C TYR A 67 18.26 -0.05 -1.77
N ARG A 68 18.93 0.91 -2.43
CA ARG A 68 19.49 2.09 -1.76
C ARG A 68 18.42 2.89 -1.01
N ARG A 69 17.20 3.00 -1.56
CA ARG A 69 16.07 3.71 -0.93
C ARG A 69 15.47 2.97 0.27
N VAL A 70 15.44 1.64 0.22
CA VAL A 70 14.87 0.80 1.28
C VAL A 70 15.89 0.21 2.25
N SER A 71 17.19 0.49 2.05
CA SER A 71 18.31 -0.07 2.83
C SER A 71 18.22 0.14 4.35
N ARG A 72 17.50 1.16 4.82
CA ARG A 72 17.29 1.45 6.25
C ARG A 72 16.02 0.79 6.82
N CYS A 73 15.25 0.09 6.00
CA CYS A 73 14.08 -0.66 6.45
C CYS A 73 14.51 -1.95 7.13
N THR A 74 13.85 -2.26 8.24
CA THR A 74 14.16 -3.41 9.09
C THR A 74 13.17 -4.56 8.87
N THR A 75 11.99 -4.26 8.34
CA THR A 75 10.93 -5.25 8.10
C THR A 75 10.60 -5.38 6.62
N ALA A 76 10.16 -6.57 6.23
CA ALA A 76 9.72 -6.83 4.87
C ALA A 76 8.51 -5.95 4.49
N LYS A 77 7.66 -5.63 5.47
CA LYS A 77 6.53 -4.73 5.34
C LYS A 77 6.93 -3.30 5.03
N GLU A 78 7.92 -2.75 5.75
CA GLU A 78 8.44 -1.41 5.48
C GLU A 78 9.04 -1.30 4.07
N ILE A 79 9.78 -2.33 3.64
CA ILE A 79 10.33 -2.39 2.28
C ILE A 79 9.17 -2.38 1.27
N TRP A 80 8.20 -3.27 1.45
CA TRP A 80 7.05 -3.41 0.56
C TRP A 80 6.22 -2.12 0.46
N ASP A 81 5.93 -1.48 1.58
CA ASP A 81 5.15 -0.23 1.63
C ASP A 81 5.88 0.91 0.91
N LYS A 82 7.20 1.04 1.10
CA LYS A 82 8.00 2.04 0.38
C LYS A 82 8.03 1.78 -1.12
N LEU A 83 8.18 0.52 -1.53
CA LEU A 83 8.14 0.15 -2.96
C LEU A 83 6.77 0.47 -3.57
N GLN A 84 5.68 0.17 -2.84
CA GLN A 84 4.32 0.46 -3.29
C GLN A 84 4.11 1.98 -3.45
N ILE A 85 4.56 2.78 -2.47
CA ILE A 85 4.49 4.25 -2.55
C ILE A 85 5.30 4.79 -3.73
N THR A 86 6.50 4.24 -3.96
CA THR A 86 7.41 4.70 -5.02
C THR A 86 6.86 4.44 -6.41
N HIS A 87 6.32 3.24 -6.65
CA HIS A 87 5.88 2.83 -7.98
C HIS A 87 4.43 3.17 -8.29
N GLU A 88 3.54 3.12 -7.30
CA GLU A 88 2.12 3.39 -7.52
C GLU A 88 1.71 4.82 -7.11
N GLY A 89 2.59 5.55 -6.43
CA GLY A 89 2.27 6.81 -5.77
C GLY A 89 1.53 6.62 -4.45
N THR A 90 1.43 7.70 -3.68
CA THR A 90 0.67 7.69 -2.41
C THR A 90 -0.84 7.65 -2.67
N THR A 91 -1.60 7.15 -1.69
CA THR A 91 -3.07 7.20 -1.72
C THR A 91 -3.60 8.63 -1.95
N ILE A 92 -2.88 9.63 -1.43
CA ILE A 92 -3.21 11.05 -1.62
C ILE A 92 -3.06 11.44 -3.09
N VAL A 93 -1.92 11.15 -3.73
CA VAL A 93 -1.69 11.48 -5.14
C VAL A 93 -2.73 10.79 -6.03
N LYS A 94 -3.03 9.52 -5.76
CA LYS A 94 -4.08 8.77 -6.47
C LYS A 94 -5.44 9.45 -6.32
N LYS A 95 -5.83 9.80 -5.08
CA LYS A 95 -7.11 10.47 -4.79
C LYS A 95 -7.19 11.84 -5.45
N THR A 96 -6.15 12.66 -5.34
CA THR A 96 -6.10 13.99 -5.98
C THR A 96 -6.26 13.88 -7.49
N ARG A 97 -5.63 12.88 -8.14
CA ARG A 97 -5.79 12.66 -9.57
C ARG A 97 -7.22 12.26 -9.93
N THR A 98 -7.85 11.40 -9.13
CA THR A 98 -9.27 11.04 -9.30
C THR A 98 -10.18 12.25 -9.13
N ASP A 99 -9.97 13.06 -8.09
CA ASP A 99 -10.77 14.25 -7.82
C ASP A 99 -10.62 15.30 -8.93
N MET A 100 -9.40 15.47 -9.46
CA MET A 100 -9.16 16.34 -10.62
C MET A 100 -9.90 15.85 -11.87
N LEU A 101 -9.80 14.55 -12.18
CA LEU A 101 -10.47 13.96 -13.34
C LEU A 101 -12.00 14.04 -13.21
N ASN A 102 -12.54 13.81 -12.01
CA ASN A 102 -13.97 13.97 -11.73
C ASN A 102 -14.43 15.41 -11.96
N ARG A 103 -13.66 16.39 -11.47
CA ARG A 103 -13.96 17.81 -11.70
C ARG A 103 -13.90 18.17 -13.18
N GLU A 104 -12.91 17.67 -13.93
CA GLU A 104 -12.85 17.86 -15.37
C GLU A 104 -14.09 17.26 -16.06
N TYR A 105 -14.45 16.03 -15.72
CA TYR A 105 -15.64 15.37 -16.24
C TYR A 105 -16.93 16.15 -15.95
N GLU A 106 -17.11 16.64 -14.72
CA GLU A 106 -18.23 17.50 -14.34
C GLU A 106 -18.24 18.81 -15.13
N MET A 107 -17.09 19.44 -15.34
CA MET A 107 -16.98 20.65 -16.17
C MET A 107 -17.30 20.38 -17.65
N PHE A 108 -16.92 19.21 -18.18
CA PHE A 108 -17.30 18.77 -19.52
C PHE A 108 -18.81 18.51 -19.62
N ALA A 109 -19.43 17.93 -18.58
CA ALA A 109 -20.87 17.68 -18.53
C ALA A 109 -21.70 18.97 -18.30
N MET A 110 -21.20 19.92 -17.51
CA MET A 110 -21.83 21.23 -17.28
C MET A 110 -21.75 22.16 -18.50
N LYS A 111 -20.80 21.92 -19.41
CA LYS A 111 -20.92 22.40 -20.79
C LYS A 111 -22.01 21.59 -21.49
N GLU A 112 -23.25 21.73 -21.04
CA GLU A 112 -24.42 21.34 -21.83
C GLU A 112 -24.17 21.85 -23.24
N SER A 113 -24.08 20.93 -24.21
CA SER A 113 -23.96 21.33 -25.59
C SER A 113 -25.13 22.27 -25.91
N PRO A 114 -24.95 23.28 -26.76
CA PRO A 114 -26.06 24.11 -27.22
C PRO A 114 -27.25 23.26 -27.73
N LEU A 115 -26.95 22.07 -28.27
CA LEU A 115 -27.92 21.03 -28.64
C LEU A 115 -28.76 20.51 -27.45
N MET A 116 -28.13 20.23 -26.31
CA MET A 116 -28.82 19.75 -25.10
C MET A 116 -29.69 20.85 -24.46
N LYS A 117 -29.27 22.13 -24.56
CA LYS A 117 -30.11 23.29 -24.23
C LYS A 117 -31.27 23.46 -25.23
N CYS A 118 -31.02 23.37 -26.53
CA CYS A 118 -32.05 23.47 -27.56
C CYS A 118 -33.12 22.36 -27.43
N LEU A 119 -32.74 21.14 -27.06
CA LEU A 119 -33.68 20.04 -26.83
C LEU A 119 -34.59 20.28 -25.61
N LYS A 120 -34.09 20.95 -24.56
CA LYS A 120 -34.91 21.36 -23.41
C LYS A 120 -35.86 22.51 -23.77
N TYR A 121 -35.41 23.50 -24.54
CA TYR A 121 -36.28 24.59 -24.99
C TYR A 121 -37.36 24.13 -25.98
N SER A 122 -37.06 23.19 -26.88
CA SER A 122 -38.05 22.66 -27.84
C SER A 122 -39.11 21.78 -27.18
N THR A 123 -38.73 20.97 -26.18
CA THR A 123 -39.66 20.13 -25.43
C THR A 123 -40.56 20.94 -24.50
N THR A 124 -40.05 22.04 -23.91
CA THR A 124 -40.86 22.94 -23.08
C THR A 124 -41.84 23.78 -23.92
N SER A 125 -41.49 24.12 -25.17
CA SER A 125 -42.37 24.82 -26.11
C SER A 125 -43.43 23.92 -26.78
N LEU A 126 -43.26 22.60 -26.76
CA LEU A 126 -44.23 21.63 -27.30
C LEU A 126 -45.28 21.19 -26.27
N LEU A 127 -45.10 21.57 -25.00
CA LEU A 127 -45.99 21.23 -23.88
C LEU A 127 -46.79 22.44 -23.33
N ALA A 128 -46.67 23.61 -23.96
CA ALA A 128 -47.47 24.81 -23.71
C ALA A 128 -48.45 25.04 -24.86
#